data_AF-A0A7Y5L957-F1
#
_entry.id   AF-A0A7Y5L957-F1
#
_cell.length_a   1.000
_cell.length_b   1.000
_cell.length_c   1.000
_cell.angle_alpha   90.00
_cell.angle_beta   90.00
_cell.angle_gamma   90.00
#
_symmetry.space_group_name_H-M   'P 1'
#
loop_
_entity.id
_entity.type
_entity.pdbx_description
1 polymer ?
#
loop_
_entity_poly.entity_id
_entity_poly.type
_entity_poly.pdbx_seq_one_letter_code
_entity_poly.pdbx_strand_id
1 'polypeptide(L)'
;MPCRKHHEPRLRLRRLWGALCLIALSGFAPAEMLQAQTDCAMELTEAEQKFYGASFDEAIAMAEHCLRQSGLPLSAQLRAHRLLAMAYQARGDMNQAKEAIRNLLQLASNYQPDPVQDPPRFVELVKQVRVEEQSTIKEPPALQPSNSGEPEASKKKKGRAAKWLLLGGGAGVAVIVAAVLTSGGGTETTSPRQSLPAPPTLP
;
A
#
# COMPACT_ATOMS: atom_id res chain seq x y z
N MET A 1 -87.68 -8.62 47.06
CA MET A 1 -86.40 -8.78 47.78
C MET A 1 -85.25 -8.42 46.84
N PRO A 2 -84.39 -7.45 47.19
CA PRO A 2 -83.47 -6.79 46.27
C PRO A 2 -82.11 -7.48 46.14
N CYS A 3 -81.72 -7.85 44.92
CA CYS A 3 -80.35 -8.27 44.61
C CYS A 3 -79.49 -7.04 44.26
N ARG A 4 -78.55 -6.77 45.16
CA ARG A 4 -77.61 -5.64 45.17
C ARG A 4 -76.53 -5.87 44.10
N LYS A 5 -76.49 -5.00 43.08
CA LYS A 5 -75.37 -4.89 42.13
C LYS A 5 -74.13 -4.40 42.90
N HIS A 6 -73.08 -5.21 42.97
CA HIS A 6 -71.80 -4.78 43.52
C HIS A 6 -70.79 -4.50 42.39
N HIS A 7 -70.27 -3.28 42.48
CA HIS A 7 -69.19 -2.69 41.71
C HIS A 7 -67.89 -3.48 41.81
N GLU A 8 -67.20 -3.58 40.68
CA GLU A 8 -65.77 -3.91 40.61
C GLU A 8 -64.90 -2.79 41.19
N PRO A 9 -63.77 -3.16 41.81
CA PRO A 9 -62.57 -2.34 41.75
C PRO A 9 -61.48 -3.03 40.93
N ARG A 10 -61.26 -2.50 39.72
CA ARG A 10 -60.09 -2.74 38.88
C ARG A 10 -58.81 -2.46 39.66
N LEU A 11 -58.09 -3.51 40.08
CA LEU A 11 -56.76 -3.37 40.66
C LEU A 11 -55.76 -2.96 39.58
N ARG A 12 -55.17 -1.80 39.82
CA ARG A 12 -54.19 -1.10 38.97
C ARG A 12 -52.86 -1.87 38.97
N LEU A 13 -52.61 -2.61 37.90
CA LEU A 13 -51.29 -3.14 37.56
C LEU A 13 -50.39 -2.01 37.01
N ARG A 14 -50.05 -1.05 37.87
CA ARG A 14 -49.02 -0.01 37.61
C ARG A 14 -48.15 0.02 38.85
N ARG A 15 -46.95 -0.57 38.79
CA ARG A 15 -45.74 -0.29 39.62
C ARG A 15 -44.83 -1.52 39.78
N LEU A 16 -44.40 -2.16 38.69
CA LEU A 16 -43.21 -3.03 38.71
C LEU A 16 -42.43 -2.94 37.38
N TRP A 17 -42.32 -1.73 36.81
CA TRP A 17 -41.51 -1.41 35.63
C TRP A 17 -40.61 -0.21 35.97
N GLY A 18 -39.71 -0.36 36.93
CA GLY A 18 -38.90 0.78 37.39
C GLY A 18 -37.56 0.47 38.04
N ALA A 19 -37.12 -0.80 38.08
CA ALA A 19 -35.87 -1.17 38.75
C ALA A 19 -35.12 -2.31 38.05
N LEU A 20 -35.19 -2.39 36.71
CA LEU A 20 -34.44 -3.39 35.93
C LEU A 20 -33.77 -2.80 34.66
N CYS A 21 -33.48 -1.49 34.65
CA CYS A 21 -32.85 -0.81 33.49
C CYS A 21 -31.61 0.03 33.86
N LEU A 22 -30.94 -0.22 34.99
CA LEU A 22 -29.76 0.58 35.41
C LEU A 22 -28.42 -0.16 35.40
N ILE A 23 -28.36 -1.40 34.91
CA ILE A 23 -27.09 -2.17 34.76
C ILE A 23 -26.74 -2.39 33.27
N ALA A 24 -27.47 -1.78 32.33
CA ALA A 24 -27.23 -1.95 30.88
C ALA A 24 -26.44 -0.80 30.23
N LEU A 25 -25.67 -0.03 31.01
CA LEU A 25 -24.93 1.15 30.53
C LEU A 25 -23.42 1.11 30.85
N SER A 26 -22.83 -0.07 31.06
CA SER A 26 -21.40 -0.22 31.31
C SER A 26 -20.78 -1.23 30.34
N GLY A 27 -20.14 -0.72 29.29
CA GLY A 27 -19.01 -1.37 28.63
C GLY A 27 -19.33 -2.21 27.39
N PHE A 28 -19.68 -1.58 26.28
CA PHE A 28 -19.38 -2.14 24.96
C PHE A 28 -18.25 -1.31 24.36
N ALA A 29 -17.01 -1.68 24.67
CA ALA A 29 -15.84 -1.13 23.99
C ALA A 29 -15.79 -1.73 22.57
N PRO A 30 -15.53 -0.93 21.52
CA PRO A 30 -15.42 -1.45 20.16
C PRO A 30 -14.17 -2.32 20.04
N ALA A 31 -14.37 -3.63 19.82
CA ALA A 31 -13.30 -4.59 19.59
C ALA A 31 -12.72 -4.54 18.15
N GLU A 32 -13.16 -3.59 17.32
CA GLU A 32 -12.83 -3.54 15.89
C GLU A 32 -11.38 -3.13 15.61
N MET A 33 -10.64 -2.57 16.58
CA MET A 33 -9.24 -2.18 16.37
C MET A 33 -8.24 -3.35 16.42
N LEU A 34 -8.67 -4.54 16.88
CA LEU A 34 -7.78 -5.70 16.98
C LEU A 34 -7.80 -6.59 15.74
N GLN A 35 -8.91 -6.57 14.97
CA GLN A 35 -9.05 -7.41 13.77
C GLN A 35 -8.15 -6.95 12.61
N ALA A 36 -8.03 -5.64 12.40
CA ALA A 36 -7.17 -5.11 11.33
C ALA A 36 -5.67 -5.47 11.51
N GLN A 37 -5.19 -5.56 12.76
CA GLN A 37 -3.79 -5.90 13.04
C GLN A 37 -3.47 -7.36 12.71
N THR A 38 -4.43 -8.27 12.90
CA THR A 38 -4.24 -9.69 12.56
C THR A 38 -4.27 -9.93 11.07
N ASP A 39 -5.07 -9.16 10.33
CA ASP A 39 -5.28 -9.37 8.89
C ASP A 39 -4.03 -9.02 8.08
N CYS A 40 -3.39 -7.88 8.33
CA CYS A 40 -2.17 -7.49 7.60
C CYS A 40 -0.94 -8.34 7.97
N ALA A 41 -0.87 -8.89 9.19
CA ALA A 41 0.18 -9.86 9.54
C ALA A 41 0.04 -11.19 8.76
N MET A 42 -1.19 -11.67 8.59
CA MET A 42 -1.49 -12.84 7.77
C MET A 42 -1.23 -12.55 6.28
N GLU A 43 -1.69 -11.40 5.80
CA GLU A 43 -1.50 -10.95 4.41
C GLU A 43 -0.01 -10.83 4.05
N LEU A 44 0.84 -10.29 4.94
CA LEU A 44 2.28 -10.25 4.70
C LEU A 44 2.92 -11.64 4.63
N THR A 45 2.39 -12.59 5.40
CA THR A 45 2.89 -13.97 5.34
C THR A 45 2.57 -14.61 3.99
N GLU A 46 1.39 -14.33 3.42
CA GLU A 46 1.06 -14.76 2.06
C GLU A 46 1.88 -13.99 1.01
N ALA A 47 2.08 -12.68 1.18
CA ALA A 47 2.92 -11.87 0.29
C ALA A 47 4.37 -12.40 0.22
N GLU A 48 4.93 -12.87 1.34
CA GLU A 48 6.23 -13.53 1.36
C GLU A 48 6.24 -14.84 0.56
N GLN A 49 5.18 -15.64 0.67
CA GLN A 49 5.05 -16.86 -0.14
C GLN A 49 4.99 -16.51 -1.64
N LYS A 50 4.27 -15.44 -2.01
CA LYS A 50 4.24 -14.93 -3.39
C LYS A 50 5.64 -14.49 -3.85
N PHE A 51 6.39 -13.80 -3.00
CA PHE A 51 7.77 -13.41 -3.30
C PHE A 51 8.67 -14.62 -3.54
N TYR A 52 8.64 -15.63 -2.66
CA TYR A 52 9.41 -16.86 -2.84
C TYR A 52 8.94 -17.69 -4.05
N GLY A 53 7.68 -17.56 -4.44
CA GLY A 53 7.11 -18.12 -5.67
C GLY A 53 7.41 -17.32 -6.95
N ALA A 54 8.22 -16.26 -6.86
CA ALA A 54 8.51 -15.32 -7.96
C ALA A 54 7.29 -14.55 -8.52
N SER A 55 6.16 -14.56 -7.81
CA SER A 55 5.00 -13.71 -8.07
C SER A 55 5.21 -12.32 -7.46
N PHE A 56 6.22 -11.58 -7.97
CA PHE A 56 6.65 -10.32 -7.38
C PHE A 56 5.56 -9.24 -7.40
N ASP A 57 4.76 -9.15 -8.47
CA ASP A 57 3.68 -8.17 -8.59
C ASP A 57 2.58 -8.38 -7.53
N GLU A 58 2.22 -9.63 -7.28
CA GLU A 58 1.26 -9.99 -6.23
C GLU A 58 1.83 -9.68 -4.83
N ALA A 59 3.09 -10.05 -4.58
CA ALA A 59 3.75 -9.76 -3.31
C ALA A 59 3.79 -8.23 -3.03
N ILE A 60 4.08 -7.44 -4.05
CA ILE A 60 4.09 -5.97 -3.97
C ILE A 60 2.68 -5.45 -3.66
N ALA A 61 1.67 -5.87 -4.42
CA ALA A 61 0.30 -5.41 -4.24
C ALA A 61 -0.23 -5.68 -2.82
N MET A 62 0.07 -6.86 -2.26
CA MET A 62 -0.32 -7.26 -0.91
C MET A 62 0.43 -6.48 0.17
N ALA A 63 1.75 -6.31 0.02
CA ALA A 63 2.54 -5.54 0.97
C ALA A 63 2.13 -4.06 0.99
N GLU A 64 1.85 -3.47 -0.18
CA GLU A 64 1.30 -2.10 -0.27
C GLU A 64 -0.11 -2.00 0.32
N HIS A 65 -0.96 -3.00 0.12
CA HIS A 65 -2.30 -3.04 0.71
C HIS A 65 -2.23 -3.03 2.23
N CYS A 66 -1.39 -3.88 2.81
CA CYS A 66 -1.11 -3.91 4.24
C CYS A 66 -0.63 -2.53 4.72
N LEU A 67 0.31 -1.86 4.04
CA LEU A 67 0.78 -0.51 4.40
C LEU A 67 -0.28 0.61 4.30
N ARG A 68 -1.36 0.42 3.54
CA ARG A 68 -2.47 1.39 3.47
C ARG A 68 -3.40 1.32 4.69
N GLN A 69 -3.28 0.28 5.51
CA GLN A 69 -4.10 0.13 6.71
C GLN A 69 -3.62 1.08 7.81
N SER A 70 -4.56 1.64 8.57
CA SER A 70 -4.24 2.51 9.71
C SER A 70 -3.91 1.72 10.96
N GLY A 71 -3.02 2.24 11.81
CA GLY A 71 -2.76 1.66 13.13
C GLY A 71 -1.88 0.40 13.12
N LEU A 72 -1.10 0.20 12.06
CA LEU A 72 -0.19 -0.94 11.95
C LEU A 72 0.93 -0.89 13.00
N PRO A 73 1.25 -2.02 13.64
CA PRO A 73 2.43 -2.08 14.49
C PRO A 73 3.69 -1.83 13.67
N LEU A 74 4.70 -1.18 14.28
CA LEU A 74 5.97 -0.85 13.64
C LEU A 74 6.65 -2.08 13.00
N SER A 75 6.55 -3.25 13.65
CA SER A 75 7.08 -4.51 13.13
C SER A 75 6.47 -4.91 11.78
N ALA A 76 5.17 -4.71 11.58
CA ALA A 76 4.50 -5.00 10.32
C ALA A 76 4.94 -4.01 9.23
N GLN A 77 5.08 -2.73 9.56
CA GLN A 77 5.56 -1.71 8.61
C GLN A 77 6.99 -2.01 8.15
N LEU A 78 7.89 -2.35 9.08
CA LEU A 78 9.27 -2.74 8.76
C LEU A 78 9.31 -4.00 7.89
N ARG A 79 8.51 -5.02 8.23
CA ARG A 79 8.42 -6.26 7.45
C ARG A 79 7.91 -6.00 6.04
N ALA A 80 6.88 -5.17 5.88
CA ALA A 80 6.30 -4.81 4.59
C ALA A 80 7.30 -4.05 3.71
N HIS A 81 7.98 -3.01 4.23
CA HIS A 81 8.96 -2.27 3.44
C HIS A 81 10.19 -3.11 3.08
N ARG A 82 10.64 -4.02 3.96
CA ARG A 82 11.68 -5.01 3.64
C ARG A 82 11.26 -5.89 2.47
N LEU A 83 10.04 -6.43 2.51
CA LEU A 83 9.49 -7.26 1.43
C LEU A 83 9.36 -6.49 0.11
N LEU A 84 8.85 -5.26 0.15
CA LEU A 84 8.73 -4.39 -1.03
C LEU A 84 10.09 -4.13 -1.67
N ALA A 85 11.09 -3.76 -0.87
CA ALA A 85 12.43 -3.50 -1.37
C ALA A 85 13.02 -4.72 -2.10
N MET A 86 12.88 -5.92 -1.52
CA MET A 86 13.33 -7.16 -2.14
C MET A 86 12.54 -7.49 -3.41
N ALA A 87 11.20 -7.34 -3.39
CA ALA A 87 10.35 -7.65 -4.54
C ALA A 87 10.58 -6.71 -5.71
N TYR A 88 10.66 -5.39 -5.49
CA TYR A 88 11.02 -4.44 -6.54
C TYR A 88 12.42 -4.69 -7.08
N GLN A 89 13.39 -5.01 -6.21
CA GLN A 89 14.75 -5.35 -6.64
C GLN A 89 14.76 -6.61 -7.53
N ALA A 90 13.98 -7.64 -7.18
CA ALA A 90 13.86 -8.86 -7.96
C ALA A 90 13.17 -8.62 -9.32
N ARG A 91 12.21 -7.70 -9.37
CA ARG A 91 11.53 -7.27 -10.60
C ARG A 91 12.39 -6.35 -11.49
N GLY A 92 13.47 -5.78 -10.95
CA GLY A 92 14.38 -4.86 -11.65
C GLY A 92 14.08 -3.37 -11.46
N ASP A 93 13.10 -3.03 -10.62
CA ASP A 93 12.68 -1.65 -10.35
C ASP A 93 13.51 -1.00 -9.24
N MET A 94 14.78 -0.70 -9.55
CA MET A 94 15.74 -0.23 -8.56
C MET A 94 15.35 1.09 -7.88
N ASN A 95 14.62 1.98 -8.57
CA ASN A 95 14.14 3.23 -7.98
C ASN A 95 13.13 2.97 -6.85
N GLN A 96 12.16 2.07 -7.08
CA GLN A 96 11.16 1.69 -6.09
C GLN A 96 11.78 0.88 -4.95
N ALA A 97 12.74 0.00 -5.26
CA ALA A 97 13.48 -0.74 -4.25
C ALA A 97 14.23 0.19 -3.28
N LYS A 98 14.95 1.19 -3.81
CA LYS A 98 15.63 2.20 -3.00
C LYS A 98 14.65 3.03 -2.17
N GLU A 99 13.52 3.41 -2.74
CA GLU A 99 12.50 4.18 -2.03
C GLU A 99 11.89 3.38 -0.86
N ALA A 100 11.58 2.11 -1.07
CA ALA A 100 11.14 1.23 0.00
C ALA A 100 12.19 1.12 1.13
N ILE A 101 13.48 1.08 0.79
CA ILE A 101 14.57 1.10 1.78
C ILE A 101 14.66 2.44 2.50
N ARG A 102 14.48 3.59 1.82
CA ARG A 102 14.45 4.89 2.49
C ARG A 102 13.32 4.95 3.52
N ASN A 103 12.11 4.53 3.14
CA ASN A 103 10.98 4.45 4.05
C ASN A 103 11.27 3.53 5.25
N LEU A 104 11.90 2.38 5.00
CA LEU A 104 12.34 1.47 6.05
C LEU A 104 13.38 2.11 7.01
N LEU A 105 14.35 2.86 6.48
CA LEU A 105 15.35 3.57 7.29
C LEU A 105 14.79 4.80 8.01
N GLN A 106 13.72 5.42 7.49
CA GLN A 106 12.98 6.48 8.19
C GLN A 106 12.23 5.92 9.41
N LEU A 107 11.66 4.71 9.28
CA LEU A 107 11.01 4.01 10.40
C LEU A 107 12.01 3.48 11.43
N ALA A 108 13.15 2.96 10.98
CA ALA A 108 14.21 2.43 11.83
C ALA A 108 15.59 2.79 11.28
N SER A 109 16.15 3.91 11.75
CA SER A 109 17.46 4.42 11.30
C SER A 109 18.62 3.45 11.57
N ASN A 110 18.50 2.64 12.61
CA ASN A 110 19.46 1.61 13.00
C ASN A 110 19.15 0.22 12.42
N TYR A 111 18.20 0.09 11.49
CA TYR A 111 17.83 -1.19 10.89
C TYR A 111 19.04 -1.95 10.33
N GLN A 112 19.19 -3.23 10.64
CA GLN A 112 20.24 -4.06 10.04
C GLN A 112 19.62 -5.24 9.29
N PRO A 113 19.94 -5.41 7.99
CA PRO A 113 19.64 -6.65 7.29
C PRO A 113 20.23 -7.86 8.03
N ASP A 114 19.50 -8.96 8.06
CA ASP A 114 19.95 -10.24 8.59
C ASP A 114 20.61 -11.04 7.46
N PRO A 115 21.95 -11.24 7.45
CA PRO A 115 22.64 -11.94 6.37
C PRO A 115 22.25 -13.41 6.22
N VAL A 116 21.54 -14.01 7.19
CA VAL A 116 21.03 -15.38 7.11
C VAL A 116 19.69 -15.42 6.37
N GLN A 117 18.84 -14.40 6.55
CA GLN A 117 17.50 -14.34 5.99
C GLN A 117 17.38 -13.43 4.76
N ASP A 118 18.29 -12.48 4.61
CA ASP A 118 18.30 -11.50 3.54
C ASP A 118 19.30 -11.87 2.43
N PRO A 119 18.88 -11.83 1.16
CA PRO A 119 19.79 -12.06 0.04
C PRO A 119 20.94 -11.03 0.03
N PRO A 120 22.18 -11.42 -0.34
CA PRO A 120 23.32 -10.50 -0.38
C PRO A 120 23.07 -9.21 -1.17
N ARG A 121 22.31 -9.32 -2.27
CA ARG A 121 21.93 -8.16 -3.10
C ARG A 121 21.07 -7.13 -2.36
N PHE A 122 20.20 -7.56 -1.45
CA PHE A 122 19.41 -6.65 -0.61
C PHE A 122 20.31 -5.97 0.42
N VAL A 123 21.18 -6.74 1.08
CA VAL A 123 22.17 -6.23 2.04
C VAL A 123 23.04 -5.13 1.43
N GLU A 124 23.52 -5.33 0.20
CA GLU A 124 24.29 -4.35 -0.56
C GLU A 124 23.48 -3.09 -0.88
N LEU A 125 22.22 -3.26 -1.29
CA LEU A 125 21.35 -2.14 -1.62
C LEU A 125 21.05 -1.26 -0.40
N VAL A 126 20.82 -1.84 0.78
CA VAL A 126 20.64 -1.08 2.02
C VAL A 126 21.90 -0.26 2.36
N LYS A 127 23.09 -0.84 2.19
CA LYS A 127 24.35 -0.11 2.38
C LYS A 127 24.48 1.07 1.40
N GLN A 128 24.15 0.84 0.13
CA GLN A 128 24.18 1.89 -0.89
C GLN A 128 23.26 3.06 -0.53
N VAL A 129 21.99 2.79 -0.20
CA VAL A 129 21.01 3.84 0.12
C VAL A 129 21.48 4.66 1.33
N ARG A 130 22.07 4.03 2.35
CA ARG A 130 22.63 4.79 3.49
C ARG A 130 23.72 5.77 3.12
N VAL A 131 24.61 5.38 2.21
CA VAL A 131 25.68 6.27 1.73
C VAL A 131 25.07 7.43 0.95
N GLU A 132 24.08 7.15 0.10
CA GLU A 132 23.35 8.17 -0.67
C GLU A 132 22.70 9.20 0.27
N GLU A 133 21.93 8.77 1.28
CA GLU A 133 21.27 9.66 2.23
C GLU A 133 22.25 10.50 3.07
N GLN A 134 23.44 9.99 3.37
CA GLN A 134 24.48 10.74 4.07
C GLN A 134 25.18 11.78 3.19
N SER A 135 25.25 11.52 1.88
CA SER A 135 25.89 12.42 0.92
C SER A 135 25.03 13.65 0.62
N THR A 136 23.71 13.49 0.52
CA THR A 136 22.77 14.60 0.31
C THR A 136 22.72 15.59 1.47
N ILE A 137 23.04 15.16 2.70
CA ILE A 137 23.04 16.03 3.88
C ILE A 137 24.31 16.90 3.95
N LYS A 138 25.40 16.50 3.27
CA LYS A 138 26.69 17.19 3.34
C LYS A 138 26.88 18.29 2.31
N GLU A 139 26.04 18.38 1.28
CA GLU A 139 26.08 19.50 0.34
C GLU A 139 25.37 20.70 1.00
N PRO A 140 26.08 21.77 1.40
CA PRO A 140 25.42 23.00 1.83
C PRO A 140 24.49 23.42 0.70
N PRO A 141 23.28 23.92 0.98
CA PRO A 141 22.36 24.35 -0.07
C PRO A 141 23.11 25.35 -0.94
N ALA A 142 23.55 24.89 -2.11
CA ALA A 142 24.14 25.75 -3.11
C ALA A 142 23.03 26.73 -3.43
N LEU A 143 23.26 27.99 -3.04
CA LEU A 143 22.43 29.13 -3.39
C LEU A 143 22.08 28.99 -4.87
N GLN A 144 20.87 28.50 -5.17
CA GLN A 144 20.36 28.53 -6.52
C GLN A 144 20.32 30.01 -6.87
N PRO A 145 21.04 30.48 -7.90
CA PRO A 145 20.92 31.85 -8.32
C PRO A 145 19.46 32.06 -8.73
N SER A 146 18.75 32.78 -7.86
CA SER A 146 17.43 33.34 -8.09
C SER A 146 17.49 34.21 -9.34
N ASN A 147 17.24 33.61 -10.50
CA ASN A 147 16.94 34.34 -11.72
C ASN A 147 15.48 34.82 -11.64
N SER A 148 15.29 35.90 -10.88
CA SER A 148 14.08 36.73 -10.89
C SER A 148 14.53 38.20 -10.91
N GLY A 149 14.45 38.86 -12.08
CA GLY A 149 14.70 40.31 -12.19
C GLY A 149 15.16 40.80 -13.57
N GLU A 150 14.20 41.14 -14.42
CA GLU A 150 14.20 41.90 -15.69
C GLU A 150 14.81 43.34 -15.56
N PRO A 151 14.86 44.21 -16.60
CA PRO A 151 15.39 44.21 -17.99
C PRO A 151 16.62 45.15 -18.15
N GLU A 152 17.24 45.23 -19.34
CA GLU A 152 17.75 46.50 -19.97
C GLU A 152 18.42 46.26 -21.35
N ALA A 153 17.87 46.96 -22.35
CA ALA A 153 18.48 47.56 -23.54
C ALA A 153 19.56 46.82 -24.40
N SER A 154 19.07 46.31 -25.54
CA SER A 154 19.57 46.54 -26.92
C SER A 154 21.05 46.29 -27.26
N LYS A 155 21.30 45.32 -28.17
CA LYS A 155 22.08 45.54 -29.40
C LYS A 155 21.75 44.48 -30.46
N LYS A 156 21.38 44.98 -31.64
CA LYS A 156 20.97 44.28 -32.86
C LYS A 156 21.94 43.16 -33.27
N LYS A 157 21.41 42.00 -33.68
CA LYS A 157 21.91 41.26 -34.85
C LYS A 157 20.82 40.36 -35.46
N LYS A 158 20.68 40.52 -36.79
CA LYS A 158 19.74 39.87 -37.71
C LYS A 158 19.84 38.34 -37.67
N GLY A 159 18.71 37.66 -37.81
CA GLY A 159 18.70 36.37 -38.50
C GLY A 159 17.58 35.38 -38.13
N ARG A 160 16.52 35.39 -38.94
CA ARG A 160 15.56 34.29 -39.22
C ARG A 160 14.48 34.03 -38.17
N ALA A 161 13.34 34.64 -38.47
CA ALA A 161 12.01 34.27 -38.02
C ALA A 161 11.57 32.91 -38.59
N ALA A 162 10.95 32.09 -37.75
CA ALA A 162 9.80 31.24 -38.11
C ALA A 162 9.15 30.76 -36.79
N LYS A 163 8.09 31.44 -36.34
CA LYS A 163 6.70 30.99 -36.53
C LYS A 163 6.39 29.68 -35.79
N TRP A 164 6.20 29.72 -34.47
CA TRP A 164 5.36 28.75 -33.74
C TRP A 164 4.90 29.38 -32.42
N LEU A 165 3.89 30.23 -32.48
CA LEU A 165 3.05 30.64 -31.34
C LEU A 165 1.97 31.56 -31.90
N LEU A 166 0.88 30.97 -32.40
CA LEU A 166 -0.44 31.60 -32.63
C LEU A 166 -1.37 30.60 -33.35
N LEU A 167 -1.98 29.70 -32.58
CA LEU A 167 -3.29 29.09 -32.82
C LEU A 167 -3.79 28.81 -31.39
N GLY A 168 -4.59 29.68 -30.76
CA GLY A 168 -5.98 29.93 -31.15
C GLY A 168 -6.72 28.60 -30.98
N GLY A 169 -7.32 28.31 -29.82
CA GLY A 169 -8.61 28.86 -29.44
C GLY A 169 -9.72 28.14 -30.22
N GLY A 170 -10.57 27.39 -29.52
CA GLY A 170 -11.89 27.03 -30.04
C GLY A 170 -12.21 25.53 -30.15
N ALA A 171 -13.15 25.12 -29.30
CA ALA A 171 -14.36 24.36 -29.63
C ALA A 171 -14.27 23.13 -30.56
N GLY A 172 -14.68 21.99 -29.98
CA GLY A 172 -15.57 21.04 -30.64
C GLY A 172 -14.89 19.91 -31.41
N VAL A 173 -15.24 18.67 -31.05
CA VAL A 173 -16.01 17.76 -31.91
C VAL A 173 -16.05 16.40 -31.18
N ALA A 174 -17.27 15.91 -31.02
CA ALA A 174 -17.59 14.57 -30.53
C ALA A 174 -17.30 13.48 -31.58
N VAL A 175 -17.59 12.24 -31.19
CA VAL A 175 -17.71 11.03 -32.04
C VAL A 175 -16.31 10.43 -32.38
N ILE A 176 -15.99 9.14 -32.26
CA ILE A 176 -16.72 7.92 -32.64
C ILE A 176 -16.26 6.71 -31.80
N VAL A 177 -17.24 5.91 -31.39
CA VAL A 177 -17.10 4.52 -30.93
C VAL A 177 -16.62 3.64 -32.09
N ALA A 178 -15.51 2.94 -31.92
CA ALA A 178 -15.20 1.76 -32.71
C ALA A 178 -14.88 0.60 -31.78
N ALA A 179 -15.88 -0.25 -31.58
CA ALA A 179 -15.69 -1.59 -31.05
C ALA A 179 -14.91 -2.40 -32.09
N VAL A 180 -13.72 -2.90 -31.71
CA VAL A 180 -13.04 -3.96 -32.45
C VAL A 180 -13.00 -5.18 -31.55
N LEU A 181 -13.95 -6.08 -31.80
CA LEU A 181 -13.95 -7.46 -31.35
C LEU A 181 -12.90 -8.23 -32.16
N THR A 182 -11.89 -8.78 -31.47
CA THR A 182 -11.12 -9.96 -31.90
C THR A 182 -10.91 -10.76 -30.61
N SER A 183 -11.70 -11.80 -30.31
CA SER A 183 -11.68 -13.16 -30.87
C SER A 183 -10.26 -13.68 -31.07
N GLY A 184 -9.79 -14.49 -30.13
CA GLY A 184 -8.51 -15.18 -30.18
C GLY A 184 -8.42 -16.23 -29.09
N GLY A 185 -8.95 -17.42 -29.37
CA GLY A 185 -8.82 -18.59 -28.51
C GLY A 185 -7.37 -19.09 -28.46
N GLY A 186 -6.92 -19.43 -27.25
CA GLY A 186 -5.65 -20.09 -26.98
C GLY A 186 -5.91 -21.42 -26.30
N THR A 187 -5.58 -22.49 -27.01
CA THR A 187 -5.72 -23.90 -26.67
C THR A 187 -4.86 -24.31 -25.48
N GLU A 188 -5.42 -25.21 -24.68
CA GLU A 188 -4.81 -25.92 -23.56
C GLU A 188 -3.47 -26.57 -23.95
N THR A 189 -2.39 -26.20 -23.26
CA THR A 189 -1.11 -26.92 -23.31
C THR A 189 -0.98 -27.75 -22.04
N THR A 190 -1.46 -28.98 -22.11
CA THR A 190 -1.18 -30.04 -21.14
C THR A 190 0.31 -30.36 -21.18
N SER A 191 1.04 -29.91 -20.17
CA SER A 191 2.46 -30.21 -19.98
C SER A 191 2.62 -31.61 -19.39
N PRO A 192 3.45 -32.50 -19.97
CA PRO A 192 3.67 -33.82 -19.42
C PRO A 192 4.46 -33.70 -18.11
N ARG A 193 3.89 -34.23 -17.01
CA ARG A 193 4.61 -34.43 -15.75
C ARG A 193 5.82 -35.33 -16.00
N GLN A 194 7.01 -34.74 -16.06
CA GLN A 194 8.27 -35.46 -15.90
C GLN A 194 8.31 -36.00 -14.46
N SER A 195 8.20 -37.32 -14.33
CA SER A 195 8.41 -38.04 -13.08
C SER A 195 9.89 -37.95 -12.69
N LEU A 196 10.15 -37.37 -11.52
CA LEU A 196 11.47 -37.34 -10.88
C LEU A 196 11.95 -38.77 -10.54
N PRO A 197 13.26 -39.07 -10.66
CA PRO A 197 13.83 -40.35 -10.28
C PRO A 197 13.82 -40.56 -8.76
N ALA A 198 13.67 -41.82 -8.34
CA ALA A 198 13.64 -42.20 -6.92
C ALA A 198 15.02 -42.01 -6.25
N PRO A 199 15.05 -41.66 -4.95
CA PRO A 199 16.29 -41.45 -4.20
C PRO A 199 17.05 -42.78 -3.97
N PRO A 200 18.39 -42.73 -3.87
CA PRO A 200 19.21 -43.91 -3.61
C PRO A 200 18.96 -44.45 -2.19
N THR A 201 18.81 -45.76 -2.08
CA THR A 201 18.77 -46.47 -0.79
C THR A 201 20.18 -46.57 -0.22
N LEU A 202 20.37 -46.03 0.99
CA LEU A 202 21.63 -46.13 1.73
C LEU A 202 21.82 -47.55 2.31
N PRO A 203 23.06 -48.06 2.39
CA PRO A 203 23.40 -49.36 2.99
C PRO A 203 23.34 -49.36 4.53
#